data_AF-A0A6J4P6Y7-F1
#
_entry.id   AF-A0A6J4P6Y7-F1
#
_cell.length_a   1.000
_cell.length_b   1.000
_cell.length_c   1.000
_cell.angle_alpha   90.00
_cell.angle_beta   90.00
_cell.angle_gamma   90.00
#
_symmetry.space_group_name_H-M   'P 1'
#
loop_
_entity.id
_entity.type
_entity.pdbx_description
1 polymer ?
#
loop_
_entity_poly.entity_id
_entity_poly.type
_entity_poly.pdbx_seq_one_letter_code
_entity_poly.pdbx_strand_id
1 'polypeptide(L)'
;MRPSPPGTPTSGVGPEIQHVARDAAPVGQRARAVRLPRMPGLDGLRALAVVAVLFYHAGLGWMPGGFLGVEVFFVISGYLITALLVAEWRQRGRIDLAAFWMRRARRLLPALYLVVVATLAYAVVFLPGELAGLRGDALSAFGYFTNWYLIFGDESYFEAMGRPALLRHLWSLAVEEQFYLL
;
A
#
# COMPACT_ATOMS: atom_id res chain seq x y z
N MET A 1 -78.31 -28.93 22.59
CA MET A 1 -77.09 -29.73 22.30
C MET A 1 -77.43 -30.66 21.14
N ARG A 2 -76.96 -30.38 19.92
CA ARG A 2 -77.14 -31.23 18.72
C ARG A 2 -75.76 -31.81 18.34
N PRO A 3 -75.62 -33.11 18.03
CA PRO A 3 -74.36 -33.66 17.56
C PRO A 3 -74.22 -33.48 16.03
N SER A 4 -73.00 -33.16 15.58
CA SER A 4 -72.62 -33.14 14.16
C SER A 4 -72.16 -34.54 13.70
N PRO A 5 -72.29 -34.90 12.40
CA PRO A 5 -71.89 -36.19 11.87
C PRO A 5 -70.38 -36.26 11.52
N PRO A 6 -69.81 -37.47 11.37
CA PRO A 6 -68.38 -37.66 11.10
C PRO A 6 -68.08 -37.55 9.60
N GLY A 7 -67.03 -36.82 9.24
CA GLY A 7 -66.43 -36.84 7.91
C GLY A 7 -65.10 -37.60 7.94
N THR A 8 -64.97 -38.59 7.07
CA THR A 8 -63.69 -39.16 6.58
C THR A 8 -63.98 -39.79 5.21
N PRO A 9 -63.00 -40.09 4.33
CA PRO A 9 -61.63 -39.61 4.21
C PRO A 9 -61.27 -39.25 2.73
N THR A 10 -59.97 -39.07 2.46
CA THR A 10 -59.23 -39.22 1.19
C THR A 10 -58.86 -37.94 0.42
N SER A 11 -57.55 -37.71 0.31
CA SER A 11 -56.84 -37.81 -0.97
C SER A 11 -55.34 -37.70 -0.72
N GLY A 12 -54.60 -38.68 -1.25
CA GLY A 12 -53.15 -38.72 -1.15
C GLY A 12 -52.51 -37.67 -2.05
N VAL A 13 -51.42 -37.09 -1.57
CA VAL A 13 -50.43 -36.39 -2.40
C VAL A 13 -49.07 -36.81 -1.84
N GLY A 14 -48.30 -37.52 -2.66
CA GLY A 14 -46.93 -37.94 -2.33
C GLY A 14 -45.99 -36.74 -2.22
N PRO A 15 -44.80 -36.91 -1.61
CA PRO A 15 -43.81 -35.85 -1.55
C PRO A 15 -43.26 -35.61 -2.95
N GLU A 16 -43.68 -34.50 -3.54
CA GLU A 16 -43.04 -33.88 -4.70
C GLU A 16 -41.59 -33.55 -4.29
N ILE A 17 -40.64 -34.32 -4.81
CA ILE A 17 -39.21 -34.03 -4.70
C ILE A 17 -38.98 -32.77 -5.53
N GLN A 18 -39.18 -31.61 -4.89
CA GLN A 18 -38.71 -30.33 -5.40
C GLN A 18 -37.20 -30.44 -5.49
N HIS A 19 -36.72 -30.57 -6.71
CA HIS A 19 -35.35 -30.30 -7.11
C HIS A 19 -34.95 -28.98 -6.47
N VAL A 20 -34.18 -29.05 -5.38
CA VAL A 20 -33.47 -27.91 -4.82
C VAL A 20 -32.49 -27.49 -5.90
N ALA A 21 -32.95 -26.63 -6.80
CA ALA A 21 -32.13 -25.79 -7.62
C ALA A 21 -31.26 -25.02 -6.63
N ARG A 22 -30.05 -25.54 -6.39
CA ARG A 22 -28.98 -24.80 -5.76
C ARG A 22 -28.74 -23.62 -6.69
N ASP A 23 -29.30 -22.48 -6.32
CA ASP A 23 -28.90 -21.18 -6.83
C ASP A 23 -27.40 -21.07 -6.57
N ALA A 24 -26.61 -21.44 -7.58
CA ALA A 24 -25.20 -21.19 -7.62
C ALA A 24 -25.04 -19.67 -7.69
N ALA A 25 -24.83 -19.05 -6.52
CA ALA A 25 -24.49 -17.65 -6.43
C ALA A 25 -23.36 -17.34 -7.42
N PRO A 26 -23.47 -16.27 -8.22
CA PRO A 26 -22.53 -16.01 -9.29
C PRO A 26 -21.12 -15.86 -8.71
N VAL A 27 -20.20 -16.71 -9.18
CA VAL A 27 -18.75 -16.74 -8.85
C VAL A 27 -18.01 -15.45 -9.27
N GLY A 28 -18.73 -14.40 -9.67
CA GLY A 28 -18.22 -13.11 -10.14
C GLY A 28 -18.07 -12.02 -9.06
N GLN A 29 -18.50 -12.23 -7.82
CA GLN A 29 -18.30 -11.27 -6.72
C GLN A 29 -16.86 -11.32 -6.16
N ARG A 30 -15.85 -11.29 -7.03
CA ARG A 30 -14.46 -11.08 -6.61
C ARG A 30 -14.33 -9.67 -6.04
N ALA A 31 -14.40 -9.60 -4.72
CA ALA A 31 -13.80 -8.60 -3.84
C ALA A 31 -13.82 -7.15 -4.38
N ARG A 32 -14.98 -6.51 -4.38
CA ARG A 32 -15.04 -5.04 -4.55
C ARG A 32 -14.23 -4.41 -3.42
N ALA A 33 -13.02 -3.93 -3.72
CA ALA A 33 -12.08 -3.39 -2.74
C ALA A 33 -12.78 -2.39 -1.82
N VAL A 34 -12.58 -2.51 -0.51
CA VAL A 34 -13.14 -1.56 0.46
C VAL A 34 -12.60 -0.18 0.12
N ARG A 35 -13.49 0.71 -0.31
CA ARG A 35 -13.16 2.10 -0.61
C ARG A 35 -13.58 2.94 0.58
N LEU A 36 -12.60 3.47 1.30
CA LEU A 36 -12.88 4.59 2.20
C LEU A 36 -13.26 5.82 1.36
N PRO A 37 -14.16 6.68 1.86
CA PRO A 37 -14.33 8.01 1.31
C PRO A 37 -12.95 8.69 1.22
N ARG A 38 -12.62 9.22 0.04
CA ARG A 38 -11.35 9.95 -0.13
C ARG A 38 -11.37 11.13 0.83
N MET A 39 -10.28 11.33 1.55
CA MET A 39 -10.10 12.44 2.49
C MET A 39 -9.10 13.42 1.89
N PRO A 40 -9.54 14.41 1.10
CA PRO A 40 -8.64 15.29 0.34
C PRO A 40 -7.68 16.06 1.24
N GLY A 41 -8.08 16.39 2.48
CA GLY A 41 -7.23 17.05 3.45
C GLY A 41 -5.99 16.23 3.85
N LEU A 42 -6.16 14.91 4.04
CA LEU A 42 -5.04 14.03 4.37
C LEU A 42 -4.12 13.81 3.16
N ASP A 43 -4.70 13.69 1.96
CA ASP A 43 -3.93 13.65 0.71
C ASP A 43 -3.12 14.95 0.52
N GLY A 44 -3.71 16.11 0.83
CA GLY A 44 -3.06 17.42 0.76
C GLY A 44 -1.93 17.59 1.79
N LEU A 45 -2.13 17.12 3.02
CA LEU A 45 -1.09 17.13 4.05
C LEU A 45 0.10 16.24 3.67
N ARG A 46 -0.15 15.08 3.05
CA ARG A 46 0.93 14.23 2.51
C ARG A 46 1.70 14.92 1.40
N ALA A 47 1.00 15.61 0.49
CA ALA A 47 1.64 16.37 -0.57
C ALA A 47 2.51 17.51 0.00
N LEU A 48 1.99 18.26 0.97
CA LEU A 48 2.74 19.32 1.66
C LEU A 48 3.99 18.76 2.35
N ALA A 49 3.86 17.61 3.02
CA ALA A 49 4.96 16.95 3.69
C ALA A 49 6.07 16.54 2.71
N VAL A 50 5.72 15.98 1.55
CA VAL A 50 6.69 15.67 0.48
C VAL A 50 7.35 16.93 -0.07
N VAL A 51 6.59 18.00 -0.33
CA VAL A 51 7.15 19.28 -0.80
C VAL A 51 8.14 19.85 0.21
N ALA A 52 7.84 19.76 1.50
CA ALA A 52 8.75 20.21 2.55
C ALA A 52 10.08 19.45 2.54
N VAL A 53 10.03 18.12 2.34
CA VAL A 53 11.22 17.28 2.19
C VAL A 53 12.02 17.64 0.95
N LEU A 54 11.35 17.90 -0.18
CA LEU A 54 12.03 18.33 -1.42
C LEU A 54 12.77 19.66 -1.23
N PHE A 55 12.13 20.65 -0.60
CA PHE A 55 12.78 21.93 -0.34
C PHE A 55 13.96 21.82 0.64
N TYR A 56 13.84 20.96 1.65
CA TYR A 56 14.95 20.66 2.54
C TYR A 56 16.17 20.12 1.78
N HIS A 57 15.97 19.15 0.87
CA HIS A 57 17.06 18.59 0.06
C HIS A 57 17.56 19.54 -1.04
N ALA A 58 16.76 20.51 -1.46
CA ALA A 58 17.18 21.56 -2.40
C ALA A 58 18.12 22.60 -1.78
N GLY A 59 18.44 22.49 -0.48
CA GLY A 59 19.33 23.43 0.22
C GLY A 59 18.70 24.80 0.44
N LEU A 60 17.37 24.89 0.38
CA LEU A 60 16.63 26.13 0.61
C LEU A 60 16.65 26.46 2.12
N GLY A 61 17.63 27.25 2.54
CA GLY A 61 17.91 27.59 3.94
C GLY A 61 16.80 28.30 4.73
N TRP A 62 15.67 28.62 4.10
CA TRP A 62 14.50 29.23 4.77
C TRP A 62 13.56 28.19 5.40
N MET A 63 13.80 26.88 5.22
CA MET A 63 12.98 25.83 5.83
C MET A 63 13.83 24.72 6.51
N PRO A 64 14.51 25.03 7.63
CA PRO A 64 15.38 24.07 8.33
C PRO A 64 14.61 22.87 8.90
N GLY A 65 13.30 23.00 9.12
CA GLY A 65 12.42 21.94 9.63
C GLY A 65 11.83 21.00 8.57
N GLY A 66 12.21 21.11 7.29
CA GLY A 66 11.58 20.31 6.23
C GLY A 66 11.77 18.78 6.38
N PHE A 67 12.75 18.33 7.17
CA PHE A 67 12.92 16.91 7.52
C PHE A 67 11.72 16.33 8.29
N LEU A 68 10.98 17.15 9.05
CA LEU A 68 9.75 16.73 9.76
C LEU A 68 8.65 16.28 8.80
N GLY A 69 8.73 16.68 7.53
CA GLY A 69 7.82 16.18 6.49
C GLY A 69 7.86 14.66 6.35
N VAL A 70 9.00 14.02 6.60
CA VAL A 70 9.11 12.55 6.58
C VAL A 70 8.21 11.94 7.67
N GLU A 71 8.31 12.42 8.91
CA GLU A 71 7.51 11.94 10.03
C GLU A 71 6.01 12.14 9.80
N VAL A 72 5.61 13.33 9.37
CA VAL A 72 4.21 13.66 9.06
C VAL A 72 3.67 12.74 7.96
N PHE A 73 4.44 12.50 6.90
CA PHE A 73 4.04 11.60 5.82
C PHE A 73 3.80 10.18 6.33
N PHE A 74 4.72 9.64 7.14
CA PHE A 74 4.61 8.30 7.71
C PHE A 74 3.39 8.15 8.63
N VAL A 75 3.16 9.12 9.53
CA VAL A 75 2.02 9.09 10.45
C VAL A 75 0.70 9.08 9.68
N ILE A 76 0.57 9.94 8.65
CA ILE A 76 -0.66 10.00 7.86
C ILE A 76 -0.83 8.73 7.00
N SER A 77 0.24 8.22 6.38
CA SER A 77 0.20 6.94 5.64
C SER A 77 -0.24 5.78 6.54
N GLY A 78 0.32 5.68 7.75
CA GLY A 78 -0.05 4.68 8.74
C GLY A 78 -1.52 4.78 9.15
N TYR A 79 -2.00 5.99 9.47
CA TYR A 79 -3.41 6.23 9.78
C TYR A 79 -4.35 5.76 8.66
N LEU A 80 -4.09 6.17 7.42
CA LEU A 80 -4.96 5.86 6.27
C LEU A 80 -5.03 4.35 5.99
N ILE A 81 -3.91 3.66 6.14
CA ILE A 81 -3.84 2.22 5.90
C ILE A 81 -4.54 1.46 7.01
N THR A 82 -4.28 1.79 8.27
CA THR A 82 -4.98 1.20 9.41
C THR A 82 -6.48 1.42 9.30
N ALA A 83 -6.93 2.63 8.94
CA ALA A 83 -8.34 2.91 8.70
C ALA A 83 -8.94 2.01 7.59
N LEU A 84 -8.18 1.76 6.52
CA LEU A 84 -8.61 0.90 5.41
C LEU A 84 -8.70 -0.56 5.84
N LEU A 85 -7.71 -1.06 6.58
CA LEU A 85 -7.69 -2.44 7.08
C LEU A 85 -8.82 -2.68 8.10
N VAL A 86 -9.08 -1.72 9.00
CA VAL A 86 -10.20 -1.78 9.94
C VAL A 86 -11.54 -1.76 9.21
N ALA A 87 -11.69 -0.93 8.17
CA ALA A 87 -12.90 -0.92 7.36
C ALA A 87 -13.09 -2.24 6.59
N GLU A 88 -12.01 -2.83 6.08
CA GLU A 88 -12.04 -4.15 5.43
C GLU A 88 -12.47 -5.25 6.41
N TRP A 89 -11.87 -5.28 7.60
CA TRP A 89 -12.24 -6.21 8.66
C TRP A 89 -13.71 -6.08 9.04
N ARG A 90 -14.21 -4.85 9.24
CA ARG A 90 -15.63 -4.60 9.59
C ARG A 90 -16.60 -5.06 8.51
N GLN A 91 -16.22 -4.97 7.24
CA GLN A 91 -17.10 -5.36 6.12
C GLN A 91 -17.03 -6.84 5.76
N ARG A 92 -15.87 -7.48 5.94
CA ARG A 92 -15.60 -8.83 5.42
C ARG A 92 -15.27 -9.87 6.49
N GLY A 93 -15.05 -9.45 7.74
CA GLY A 93 -14.59 -10.31 8.84
C GLY A 93 -13.18 -10.86 8.67
N ARG A 94 -12.43 -10.39 7.66
CA ARG A 94 -11.04 -10.78 7.37
C ARG A 94 -10.31 -9.67 6.62
N ILE A 95 -8.99 -9.63 6.76
CA ILE A 95 -8.11 -8.72 6.03
C ILE A 95 -7.41 -9.52 4.93
N ASP A 96 -7.55 -9.08 3.67
CA ASP A 96 -6.82 -9.64 2.54
C ASP A 96 -5.54 -8.83 2.28
N LEU A 97 -4.48 -9.17 3.02
CA LEU A 97 -3.17 -8.54 2.89
C LEU A 97 -2.61 -8.72 1.48
N ALA A 98 -2.70 -9.91 0.88
CA ALA A 98 -2.19 -10.16 -0.46
C ALA A 98 -2.82 -9.22 -1.51
N ALA A 99 -4.14 -9.02 -1.44
CA ALA A 99 -4.80 -8.07 -2.33
C ALA A 99 -4.43 -6.61 -2.04
N PHE A 100 -4.20 -6.25 -0.77
CA PHE A 100 -3.68 -4.92 -0.39
C PHE A 100 -2.31 -4.67 -1.02
N TRP A 101 -1.36 -5.58 -0.81
CA TRP A 101 -0.02 -5.52 -1.37
C TRP A 101 -0.04 -5.46 -2.89
N MET A 102 -0.86 -6.29 -3.55
CA MET A 102 -0.93 -6.31 -5.01
C MET A 102 -1.53 -5.03 -5.62
N ARG A 103 -2.42 -4.32 -4.91
CA ARG A 103 -2.88 -2.99 -5.34
C ARG A 103 -1.79 -1.94 -5.19
N ARG A 104 -1.02 -2.03 -4.12
CA ARG A 104 0.07 -1.10 -3.81
C ARG A 104 1.26 -1.28 -4.76
N ALA A 105 1.69 -2.52 -4.98
CA ALA A 105 2.74 -2.90 -5.92
C ALA A 105 2.44 -2.40 -7.35
N ARG A 106 1.22 -2.60 -7.86
CA ARG A 106 0.81 -2.09 -9.19
C ARG A 106 0.80 -0.57 -9.29
N ARG A 107 0.73 0.15 -8.17
CA ARG A 107 0.78 1.62 -8.13
C ARG A 107 2.20 2.15 -8.01
N LEU A 108 3.06 1.48 -7.23
CA LEU A 108 4.38 2.00 -6.85
C LEU A 108 5.54 1.42 -7.65
N LEU A 109 5.53 0.11 -7.94
CA LEU A 109 6.63 -0.56 -8.65
C LEU A 109 6.92 0.03 -10.04
N PRO A 110 5.92 0.39 -10.88
CA PRO A 110 6.22 0.96 -12.19
C PRO A 110 7.01 2.27 -12.09
N ALA A 111 6.62 3.14 -11.16
CA ALA A 111 7.30 4.41 -10.93
C ALA A 111 8.70 4.20 -10.33
N LEU A 112 8.83 3.29 -9.36
CA LEU A 112 10.12 2.94 -8.76
C LEU A 112 11.10 2.44 -9.82
N TYR A 113 10.72 1.43 -10.60
CA TYR A 113 11.60 0.84 -11.60
C TYR A 113 11.96 1.85 -12.69
N LEU A 114 11.02 2.69 -13.10
CA LEU A 114 11.29 3.77 -14.05
C LEU A 114 12.36 4.73 -13.50
N VAL A 115 12.22 5.17 -12.24
CA VAL A 115 13.19 6.06 -11.60
C VAL A 115 14.56 5.39 -11.51
N VAL A 116 14.64 4.16 -10.99
CA VAL A 116 15.92 3.45 -10.85
C VAL A 116 16.61 3.28 -12.21
N VAL A 117 15.88 2.84 -13.25
CA VAL A 117 16.44 2.66 -14.59
C VAL A 117 16.86 4.00 -15.21
N ALA A 118 16.05 5.05 -15.07
CA ALA A 118 16.39 6.38 -15.58
C ALA A 118 17.63 6.96 -14.88
N THR A 119 17.73 6.80 -13.56
CA THR A 119 18.89 7.23 -12.77
C THR A 119 20.15 6.45 -13.16
N LEU A 120 20.05 5.13 -13.35
CA LEU A 120 21.17 4.31 -13.85
C LEU A 120 21.60 4.75 -15.26
N ALA A 121 20.65 4.95 -16.18
CA ALA A 121 20.95 5.42 -17.53
C ALA A 121 21.63 6.80 -17.53
N TYR A 122 21.14 7.72 -16.69
CA TYR A 122 21.76 9.03 -16.48
C TYR A 122 23.20 8.90 -15.95
N ALA A 123 23.41 8.08 -14.93
CA ALA A 123 24.74 7.88 -14.34
C ALA A 123 25.73 7.24 -15.33
N VAL A 124 25.29 6.29 -16.18
CA VAL A 124 26.14 5.69 -17.22
C VAL A 124 26.66 6.75 -18.20
N VAL A 125 25.83 7.72 -18.57
CA VAL A 125 26.17 8.74 -19.57
C VAL A 125 26.97 9.89 -18.95
N PHE A 126 26.59 10.35 -17.76
CA PHE A 126 27.08 11.61 -17.20
C PHE A 126 27.99 11.46 -15.97
N LEU A 127 27.93 10.32 -15.25
CA LEU A 127 28.67 10.08 -14.00
C LEU A 127 29.33 8.70 -13.97
N PRO A 128 30.18 8.35 -14.96
CA PRO A 128 30.75 7.00 -15.04
C PRO A 128 31.62 6.63 -13.83
N GLY A 129 32.22 7.61 -13.15
CA GLY A 129 33.00 7.40 -11.93
C GLY A 129 32.18 6.97 -10.70
N GLU A 130 30.87 7.22 -10.69
CA GLU A 130 29.99 6.93 -9.54
C GLU A 130 29.22 5.60 -9.70
N LEU A 131 29.38 4.91 -10.83
CA LEU A 131 28.66 3.66 -11.15
C LEU A 131 28.87 2.55 -10.12
N ALA A 132 30.07 2.44 -9.54
CA ALA A 132 30.39 1.41 -8.56
C ALA A 132 29.56 1.57 -7.27
N GLY A 133 29.40 2.80 -6.78
CA GLY A 133 28.56 3.10 -5.61
C GLY A 133 27.07 2.93 -5.92
N LEU A 134 26.63 3.39 -7.11
CA LEU A 134 25.22 3.36 -7.51
C LEU A 134 24.67 1.92 -7.72
N ARG A 135 25.53 0.94 -7.98
CA ARG A 135 25.13 -0.48 -8.10
C ARG A 135 24.51 -1.00 -6.81
N GLY A 136 25.13 -0.74 -5.66
CA GLY A 136 24.61 -1.17 -4.36
C GLY A 136 23.30 -0.46 -4.02
N ASP A 137 23.24 0.84 -4.28
CA ASP A 137 22.03 1.65 -4.11
C ASP A 137 20.87 1.13 -4.97
N ALA A 138 21.12 0.84 -6.26
CA ALA A 138 20.10 0.32 -7.17
C ALA A 138 19.59 -1.06 -6.75
N LEU A 139 20.49 -1.98 -6.39
CA LEU A 139 20.12 -3.32 -5.93
C LEU A 139 19.29 -3.26 -4.65
N SER A 140 19.67 -2.40 -3.70
CA SER A 140 18.91 -2.22 -2.46
C SER A 140 17.54 -1.58 -2.67
N ALA A 141 17.45 -0.64 -3.61
CA ALA A 141 16.20 0.00 -4.03
C ALA A 141 15.25 -1.01 -4.69
N PHE A 142 15.75 -1.87 -5.59
CA PHE A 142 14.96 -2.93 -6.21
C PHE A 142 14.37 -3.91 -5.18
N GLY A 143 15.15 -4.26 -4.16
CA GLY A 143 14.71 -5.19 -3.13
C GLY A 143 13.98 -4.57 -1.94
N TYR A 144 13.70 -3.25 -1.94
CA TYR A 144 13.06 -2.57 -0.81
C TYR A 144 13.82 -2.75 0.53
N PHE A 145 15.16 -2.78 0.48
CA PHE A 145 16.02 -2.90 1.67
C PHE A 145 17.06 -1.79 1.77
N THR A 146 16.86 -0.66 1.07
CA THR A 146 17.77 0.50 1.09
C THR A 146 18.08 0.99 2.51
N ASN A 147 17.14 0.93 3.45
CA ASN A 147 17.39 1.29 4.85
C ASN A 147 18.46 0.39 5.49
N TRP A 148 18.38 -0.93 5.29
CA TRP A 148 19.38 -1.86 5.81
C TRP A 148 20.74 -1.66 5.13
N TYR A 149 20.74 -1.46 3.81
CA TYR A 149 21.96 -1.16 3.06
C TYR A 149 22.67 0.09 3.59
N LEU A 150 21.93 1.15 3.90
CA LEU A 150 22.48 2.37 4.50
C LEU A 150 23.01 2.14 5.92
N ILE A 151 22.30 1.34 6.74
CA ILE A 151 22.75 0.99 8.11
C ILE A 151 24.07 0.22 8.07
N PHE A 152 24.18 -0.80 7.21
CA PHE A 152 25.40 -1.59 7.09
C PHE A 152 26.55 -0.87 6.38
N GLY A 153 26.25 0.22 5.66
CA GLY A 153 27.24 1.10 5.06
C GLY A 153 27.75 2.21 5.98
N ASP A 154 27.33 2.25 7.26
CA ASP A 154 27.60 3.33 8.22
C ASP A 154 27.21 4.74 7.69
N GLU A 155 26.21 4.78 6.81
CA GLU A 155 25.80 5.96 6.07
C GLU A 155 24.54 6.57 6.70
N SER A 156 24.72 7.48 7.67
CA SER A 156 23.58 8.15 8.30
C SER A 156 22.82 9.02 7.30
N TYR A 157 21.53 8.75 7.09
CA TYR A 157 20.67 9.49 6.16
C TYR A 157 20.62 11.00 6.46
N PHE A 158 20.71 11.38 7.74
CA PHE A 158 20.59 12.76 8.19
C PHE A 158 21.91 13.53 8.26
N GLU A 159 23.07 12.87 8.35
CA GLU A 159 24.37 13.57 8.51
C GLU A 159 25.13 13.79 7.20
N ALA A 160 24.62 13.29 6.07
CA ALA A 160 25.25 13.48 4.76
C ALA A 160 25.11 14.93 4.27
N MET A 161 25.94 15.83 4.81
CA MET A 161 26.18 17.20 4.35
C MET A 161 26.98 17.19 3.02
N GLY A 162 26.40 16.60 1.98
CA GLY A 162 26.97 16.49 0.63
C GLY A 162 25.89 16.26 -0.42
N ARG A 163 26.27 15.99 -1.68
CA ARG A 163 25.31 15.54 -2.70
C ARG A 163 24.68 14.23 -2.23
N PRO A 164 23.37 14.16 -1.96
CA PRO A 164 22.74 12.91 -1.57
C PRO A 164 22.87 11.91 -2.72
N ALA A 165 23.24 10.67 -2.40
CA ALA A 165 23.27 9.60 -3.40
C ALA A 165 21.91 9.53 -4.12
N LEU A 166 21.94 9.32 -5.44
CA LEU A 166 20.81 9.58 -6.33
C LEU A 166 19.53 8.81 -5.96
N LEU A 167 19.66 7.66 -5.32
CA LEU A 167 18.56 6.78 -4.92
C LEU A 167 18.31 6.77 -3.40
N ARG A 168 19.04 7.57 -2.62
CA ARG A 168 19.03 7.51 -1.15
C ARG A 168 17.65 7.71 -0.55
N HIS A 169 16.83 8.59 -1.13
CA HIS A 169 15.46 8.90 -0.69
C HIS A 169 14.51 7.69 -0.70
N LEU A 170 14.84 6.63 -1.44
CA LEU A 170 14.05 5.39 -1.51
C LEU A 170 14.07 4.57 -0.21
N TRP A 171 14.96 4.89 0.75
CA TRP A 171 14.93 4.29 2.08
C TRP A 171 13.57 4.47 2.78
N SER A 172 12.94 5.64 2.60
CA SER A 172 11.64 5.95 3.22
C SER A 172 10.54 5.05 2.64
N LEU A 173 10.61 4.77 1.34
CA LEU A 173 9.71 3.84 0.66
C LEU A 173 9.95 2.39 1.14
N ALA A 174 11.21 2.00 1.33
CA ALA A 174 11.59 0.70 1.91
C ALA A 174 11.03 0.51 3.32
N VAL A 175 11.22 1.49 4.20
CA VAL A 175 10.67 1.48 5.57
C VAL A 175 9.15 1.49 5.56
N GLU A 176 8.52 2.25 4.66
CA GLU A 176 7.07 2.28 4.54
C GLU A 176 6.49 0.90 4.21
N GLU A 177 7.08 0.16 3.26
CA GLU A 177 6.65 -1.22 3.01
C GLU A 177 6.94 -2.14 4.20
N GLN A 178 8.14 -2.08 4.79
CA GLN A 178 8.50 -2.94 5.92
C GLN A 178 7.55 -2.75 7.11
N PHE A 179 7.12 -1.53 7.39
CA PHE A 179 6.17 -1.21 8.44
C PHE A 179 4.83 -1.95 8.29
N TYR A 180 4.39 -2.27 7.06
CA TYR A 180 3.13 -2.99 6.85
C TYR A 180 3.21 -4.51 7.06
N LEU A 181 4.43 -5.05 7.19
CA LEU A 181 4.63 -6.46 7.53
C LEU A 181 4.54 -6.71 9.03
N LEU A 182 4.66 -5.65 9.85
CA LEU A 182 4.57 -5.66 11.31
C LEU A 182 3.12 -5.46 11.77
#